data_AF-A0A0F0LIY8-F1
#
_entry.id   AF-A0A0F0LIY8-F1
#
_cell.length_a   1.000
_cell.length_b   1.000
_cell.length_c   1.000
_cell.angle_alpha   90.00
_cell.angle_beta   90.00
_cell.angle_gamma   90.00
#
_symmetry.space_group_name_H-M   'P 1'
#
loop_
_entity.id
_entity.type
_entity.pdbx_description
1 polymer ?
#
loop_
_entity_poly.entity_id
_entity_poly.type
_entity_poly.pdbx_seq_one_letter_code
_entity_poly.pdbx_strand_id
1 'polypeptide(L)'
;MTLLRGLPIAVRIYPGETPVSYWTRLCAANAIGQKDLWLALRHDDPTLPIRVTPRSALWQIEALGRLPEGTLLRDSGGRGCEHGGATRQVECPSCRMIPAAVTLCRRCSAGEQITVARMHGPVCVRHRRWHGGDRDIGLSGRPKLVVAQRRLNGSLSLRGVPYRSPEVEAATELLQLGNVEVERPADPLDDEIELFPQRISLTAVLTDARLANVLMPHGLGGYALAMLFDRLVAAHAVGRRAVEGVLDGLRIQGRELWSGTSAVPVQGGCVLTPSAKRMLPRAKTIRARVLHHRVEPGPR
;
A
#
# COMPACT_ATOMS: atom_id res chain seq x y z
N MET A 1 14.27 33.73 -19.06
CA MET A 1 14.21 32.25 -19.04
C MET A 1 15.35 31.72 -19.89
N THR A 2 16.48 31.43 -19.28
CA THR A 2 17.61 30.77 -19.95
C THR A 2 17.13 29.36 -20.30
N LEU A 3 17.12 29.01 -21.58
CA LEU A 3 16.74 27.67 -22.04
C LEU A 3 17.71 26.65 -21.44
N LEU A 4 17.26 25.92 -20.41
CA LEU A 4 17.96 24.74 -19.91
C LEU A 4 18.18 23.80 -21.09
N ARG A 5 19.42 23.71 -21.56
CA ARG A 5 19.78 22.78 -22.63
C ARG A 5 19.68 21.36 -22.06
N GLY A 6 18.96 20.50 -22.76
CA GLY A 6 18.83 19.10 -22.39
C GLY A 6 20.20 18.43 -22.27
N LEU A 7 20.34 17.54 -21.29
CA LEU A 7 21.58 16.82 -21.05
C LEU A 7 22.03 16.02 -22.28
N PRO A 8 23.34 15.70 -22.40
CA PRO A 8 23.89 15.00 -23.56
C PRO A 8 23.25 13.63 -23.80
N ILE A 9 23.04 12.86 -22.73
CA ILE A 9 22.48 11.51 -22.78
C ILE A 9 21.05 11.55 -22.26
N ALA A 10 20.09 11.32 -23.15
CA ALA A 10 18.69 11.18 -22.79
C ALA A 10 18.40 9.76 -22.28
N VAL A 11 17.47 9.63 -21.34
CA VAL A 11 16.95 8.34 -20.87
C VAL A 11 15.48 8.21 -21.22
N ARG A 12 15.06 7.00 -21.60
CA ARG A 12 13.64 6.73 -21.84
C ARG A 12 12.86 6.77 -20.53
N ILE A 13 11.67 7.37 -20.59
CA ILE A 13 10.67 7.30 -19.53
C ILE A 13 9.88 6.00 -19.62
N TYR A 14 9.53 5.43 -18.46
CA TYR A 14 8.63 4.27 -18.38
C TYR A 14 7.23 4.68 -17.94
N PRO A 15 6.17 3.99 -18.43
CA PRO A 15 4.81 4.29 -18.00
C PRO A 15 4.64 4.12 -16.48
N GLY A 16 4.20 5.17 -15.79
CA GLY A 16 4.10 5.15 -14.33
C GLY A 16 5.34 5.65 -13.61
N GLU A 17 6.46 5.96 -14.29
CA GLU A 17 7.75 6.21 -13.64
C GLU A 17 7.68 7.44 -12.72
N THR A 18 8.25 7.29 -11.52
CA THR A 18 8.29 8.38 -10.55
C THR A 18 9.32 9.42 -10.98
N PRO A 19 9.11 10.72 -10.71
CA PRO A 19 10.09 11.76 -11.02
C PRO A 19 11.46 11.48 -10.38
N VAL A 20 11.47 10.88 -9.18
CA VAL A 20 12.69 10.49 -8.47
C VAL A 20 13.46 9.40 -9.22
N SER A 21 12.76 8.38 -9.74
CA SER A 21 13.35 7.30 -10.56
C SER A 21 13.94 7.86 -11.85
N TYR A 22 13.16 8.64 -12.58
CA TYR A 22 13.60 9.25 -13.83
C TYR A 22 14.83 10.13 -13.62
N TRP A 23 14.79 11.01 -12.61
CA TRP A 23 15.91 11.89 -12.26
C TRP A 23 17.20 11.11 -11.94
N THR A 24 17.08 10.07 -11.11
CA THR A 24 18.23 9.26 -10.71
C THR A 24 18.89 8.60 -11.92
N ARG A 25 18.08 8.08 -12.84
CA ARG A 25 18.57 7.46 -14.09
C ARG A 25 19.17 8.48 -15.04
N LEU A 26 18.55 9.65 -15.19
CA LEU A 26 19.06 10.73 -16.04
C LEU A 26 20.44 11.21 -15.56
N CYS A 27 20.59 11.44 -14.25
CA CYS A 27 21.86 11.82 -13.65
C CYS A 27 22.92 10.72 -13.81
N ALA A 28 22.55 9.47 -13.53
CA ALA A 28 23.47 8.34 -13.67
C ALA A 28 23.95 8.16 -15.12
N ALA A 29 23.05 8.28 -16.09
CA ALA A 29 23.39 8.16 -17.51
C ALA A 29 24.37 9.23 -17.99
N ASN A 30 24.36 10.42 -17.36
CA ASN A 30 25.28 11.51 -17.67
C ASN A 30 26.49 11.59 -16.73
N ALA A 31 26.64 10.64 -15.79
CA ALA A 31 27.68 10.64 -14.75
C ALA A 31 27.71 11.94 -13.90
N ILE A 32 26.54 12.50 -13.60
CA ILE A 32 26.40 13.75 -12.82
C ILE A 32 25.89 13.44 -11.40
N GLY A 33 26.49 14.08 -10.40
CA GLY A 33 26.00 14.05 -9.03
C GLY A 33 24.65 14.77 -8.90
N GLN A 34 23.65 14.12 -8.29
CA GLN A 34 22.32 14.72 -8.14
C GLN A 34 22.35 16.05 -7.37
N LYS A 35 23.23 16.16 -6.36
CA LYS A 35 23.36 17.38 -5.54
C LYS A 35 23.88 18.55 -6.35
N ASP A 36 24.89 18.32 -7.20
CA ASP A 36 25.52 19.37 -8.01
C ASP A 36 24.52 19.93 -9.01
N LEU A 37 23.72 19.04 -9.61
CA LEU A 37 22.70 19.46 -10.55
C LEU A 37 21.52 20.20 -9.87
N TRP A 38 21.19 19.87 -8.61
CA TRP A 38 20.24 20.68 -7.84
C TRP A 38 20.75 22.08 -7.52
N LEU A 39 22.04 22.21 -7.20
CA LEU A 39 22.66 23.52 -6.96
C LEU A 39 22.66 24.37 -8.24
N ALA A 40 23.02 23.78 -9.39
CA ALA A 40 22.98 24.44 -10.68
C ALA A 40 21.55 24.87 -11.05
N LEU A 41 20.57 23.98 -10.91
CA LEU A 41 19.16 24.30 -11.20
C LEU A 41 18.63 25.45 -10.34
N ARG A 42 18.98 25.49 -9.04
CA ARG A 42 18.57 26.59 -8.16
C ARG A 42 19.33 27.88 -8.43
N HIS A 43 20.57 27.81 -8.90
CA HIS A 43 21.33 28.97 -9.34
C HIS A 43 20.67 29.60 -10.57
N ASP A 44 20.26 28.78 -11.55
CA ASP A 44 19.61 29.22 -12.77
C ASP A 44 18.14 29.65 -12.54
N ASP A 45 17.47 29.02 -11.58
CA ASP A 45 16.10 29.33 -11.18
C ASP A 45 15.99 29.54 -9.66
N PRO A 46 16.16 30.79 -9.20
CA PRO A 46 16.05 31.15 -7.78
C PRO A 46 14.64 30.94 -7.19
N THR A 47 13.61 30.70 -8.01
CA THR A 47 12.24 30.46 -7.53
C THR A 47 12.07 29.05 -6.96
N LEU A 48 13.00 28.14 -7.25
CA LEU A 48 13.02 26.80 -6.66
C LEU A 48 13.27 26.87 -5.14
N PRO A 49 12.65 25.97 -4.36
CA PRO A 49 12.85 25.94 -2.91
C PRO A 49 14.31 25.65 -2.54
N ILE A 50 14.73 26.09 -1.35
CA ILE A 50 16.09 25.83 -0.83
C ILE A 50 16.44 24.35 -0.92
N ARG A 51 15.49 23.49 -0.55
CA ARG A 51 15.59 22.05 -0.71
C ARG A 51 14.86 21.63 -1.99
N VAL A 52 15.57 21.66 -3.12
CA VAL A 52 15.05 21.17 -4.39
C VAL A 52 14.77 19.67 -4.31
N THR A 53 13.63 19.25 -4.82
CA THR A 53 13.24 17.85 -4.94
C THR A 53 12.78 17.56 -6.36
N PRO A 54 12.76 16.28 -6.80
CA PRO A 54 12.21 15.92 -8.10
C PRO A 54 10.77 16.41 -8.35
N ARG A 55 9.99 16.63 -7.29
CA ARG A 55 8.62 17.16 -7.41
C ARG A 55 8.57 18.67 -7.57
N SER A 56 9.48 19.41 -6.92
CA SER A 56 9.47 20.88 -7.00
C SER A 56 10.10 21.39 -8.29
N ALA A 57 10.80 20.54 -9.04
CA ALA A 57 11.55 20.91 -10.23
C ALA A 57 11.14 20.07 -11.48
N LEU A 58 9.87 19.67 -11.58
CA LEU A 58 9.40 18.77 -12.65
C LEU A 58 9.71 19.30 -14.05
N TRP A 59 9.41 20.57 -14.30
CA TRP A 59 9.65 21.20 -15.60
C TRP A 59 11.13 21.27 -15.96
N GLN A 60 11.98 21.57 -14.98
CA GLN A 60 13.43 21.60 -15.17
C GLN A 60 13.96 20.19 -15.49
N ILE A 61 13.44 19.16 -14.83
CA ILE A 61 13.81 17.76 -15.09
C ILE A 61 13.35 17.32 -16.48
N GLU A 62 12.13 17.67 -16.87
CA GLU A 62 11.60 17.41 -18.21
C GLU A 62 12.46 18.07 -19.29
N ALA A 63 12.82 19.35 -19.10
CA ALA A 63 13.70 20.07 -20.02
C ALA A 63 15.09 19.41 -20.12
N LEU A 64 15.70 19.06 -18.98
CA LEU A 64 16.99 18.36 -18.94
C LEU A 64 16.93 16.99 -19.62
N GLY A 65 15.80 16.29 -19.49
CA GLY A 65 15.53 15.00 -20.11
C GLY A 65 15.05 15.06 -21.56
N ARG A 66 14.80 16.27 -22.10
CA ARG A 66 14.16 16.52 -23.40
C ARG A 66 12.77 15.87 -23.51
N LEU A 67 12.03 15.83 -22.40
CA LEU A 67 10.65 15.35 -22.37
C LEU A 67 9.68 16.50 -22.70
N PRO A 68 8.52 16.21 -23.31
CA PRO A 68 7.43 17.18 -23.41
C PRO A 68 7.00 17.67 -22.02
N GLU A 69 6.56 18.92 -21.94
CA GLU A 69 6.10 19.52 -20.69
C GLU A 69 4.93 18.72 -20.08
N GLY A 70 4.98 18.47 -18.78
CA GLY A 70 3.98 17.74 -18.02
C GLY A 70 3.98 16.22 -18.26
N THR A 71 5.00 15.66 -18.91
CA THR A 71 5.16 14.20 -19.06
C THR A 71 5.25 13.52 -17.70
N LEU A 72 6.14 13.99 -16.81
CA LEU A 72 6.33 13.40 -15.48
C LEU A 72 5.10 13.60 -14.60
N LEU A 73 4.36 14.70 -14.76
CA LEU A 73 3.10 14.91 -14.05
C LEU A 73 2.02 13.92 -14.49
N ARG A 74 1.88 13.70 -15.81
CA ARG A 74 0.90 12.78 -16.40
C ARG A 74 1.23 11.32 -16.11
N ASP A 75 2.49 10.94 -16.27
CA ASP A 75 2.94 9.56 -16.19
C ASP A 75 3.19 9.08 -14.77
N SER A 76 3.47 9.95 -13.81
CA SER A 76 3.66 9.53 -12.41
C SER A 76 2.37 9.08 -11.72
N GLY A 77 1.25 8.95 -12.46
CA GLY A 77 -0.03 8.41 -11.97
C GLY A 77 -0.67 9.22 -10.84
N GLY A 78 -0.03 10.32 -10.43
CA GLY A 78 -0.45 11.16 -9.35
C GLY A 78 -1.20 12.36 -9.89
N ARG A 79 -2.52 12.24 -10.08
CA ARG A 79 -3.34 13.46 -10.07
C ARG A 79 -3.10 14.16 -8.73
N GLY A 80 -2.89 15.48 -8.75
CA GLY A 80 -2.88 16.27 -7.52
C GLY A 80 -4.17 16.00 -6.74
N CYS A 81 -4.08 15.84 -5.42
CA CYS A 81 -5.27 15.84 -4.58
C CYS A 81 -5.82 17.28 -4.58
N GLU A 82 -7.02 17.50 -5.10
CA GLU A 82 -7.70 18.81 -5.07
C GLU A 82 -8.22 19.20 -3.68
N HIS A 83 -8.00 18.38 -2.65
CA HIS A 83 -8.47 18.61 -1.27
C HIS A 83 -7.44 19.33 -0.39
N GLY A 84 -6.68 20.23 -0.99
CA GLY A 84 -5.83 21.19 -0.29
C GLY A 84 -4.39 20.72 -0.12
N GLY A 85 -3.47 21.39 -0.84
CA GLY A 85 -2.06 21.68 -0.50
C GLY A 85 -1.10 20.56 -0.05
N ALA A 86 -1.57 19.34 0.21
CA ALA A 86 -0.78 18.25 0.74
C ALA A 86 0.15 17.74 -0.36
N THR A 87 1.39 18.23 -0.31
CA THR A 87 2.51 17.83 -1.17
C THR A 87 2.94 16.37 -0.96
N ARG A 88 2.38 15.71 0.06
CA ARG A 88 2.25 14.25 0.16
C ARG A 88 0.83 13.82 -0.19
N GLN A 89 0.67 13.25 -1.38
CA GLN A 89 -0.53 12.50 -1.76
C GLN A 89 -0.91 11.44 -0.71
N VAL A 90 0.05 10.91 0.07
CA VAL A 90 -0.14 9.91 1.16
C VAL A 90 -0.98 10.43 2.34
N GLU A 91 -1.15 11.75 2.48
CA GLU A 91 -1.75 12.37 3.67
C GLU A 91 -3.13 12.99 3.41
N CYS A 92 -3.65 12.91 2.19
CA CYS A 92 -4.96 13.45 1.83
C CYS A 92 -6.06 12.44 2.20
N PRO A 93 -6.88 12.69 3.24
CA PRO A 93 -7.91 11.75 3.71
C PRO A 93 -9.00 11.48 2.65
N SER A 94 -9.11 12.39 1.67
CA SER A 94 -10.07 12.33 0.58
C SER A 94 -9.53 11.61 -0.67
N CYS A 95 -8.21 11.50 -0.84
CA CYS A 95 -7.62 10.80 -1.98
C CYS A 95 -7.31 9.35 -1.62
N ARG A 96 -8.32 8.49 -1.77
CA ARG A 96 -8.29 7.09 -1.36
C ARG A 96 -7.43 6.16 -2.21
N MET A 97 -6.96 6.63 -3.36
CA MET A 97 -6.15 5.85 -4.29
C MET A 97 -4.82 6.55 -4.53
N ILE A 98 -3.84 6.27 -3.66
CA ILE A 98 -2.48 6.75 -3.87
C ILE A 98 -1.64 5.56 -4.33
N PRO A 99 -1.19 5.56 -5.59
CA PRO A 99 -0.27 4.56 -6.08
C PRO A 99 1.01 4.60 -5.23
N ALA A 100 1.41 3.46 -4.67
CA ALA A 100 2.68 3.37 -3.98
C ALA A 100 3.81 3.32 -5.01
N ALA A 101 4.96 3.88 -4.64
CA ALA A 101 6.19 3.69 -5.37
C ALA A 101 6.60 2.22 -5.29
N VAL A 102 6.61 1.52 -6.43
CA VAL A 102 7.01 0.12 -6.56
C VAL A 102 8.05 -0.04 -7.64
N THR A 103 9.09 -0.83 -7.38
CA THR A 103 10.13 -1.12 -8.37
C THR A 103 9.55 -2.01 -9.48
N LEU A 104 9.96 -1.85 -10.73
CA LEU A 104 9.66 -2.82 -11.79
C LEU A 104 10.59 -4.03 -11.66
N CYS A 105 10.12 -5.24 -12.00
CA CYS A 105 11.04 -6.37 -12.12
C CYS A 105 12.08 -6.13 -13.23
N ARG A 106 13.29 -6.68 -13.09
CA ARG A 106 14.40 -6.39 -14.03
C ARG A 106 14.10 -6.82 -15.46
N ARG A 107 13.19 -7.77 -15.67
CA ARG A 107 12.72 -8.15 -17.03
C ARG A 107 11.82 -7.10 -17.68
N CYS A 108 11.01 -6.39 -16.89
CA CYS A 108 10.18 -5.29 -17.40
C CYS A 108 11.01 -4.03 -17.68
N SER A 109 12.05 -3.80 -16.88
CA SER A 109 12.93 -2.64 -16.96
C SER A 109 14.21 -2.87 -17.77
N ALA A 110 14.31 -3.98 -18.51
CA ALA A 110 15.51 -4.34 -19.27
C ALA A 110 16.82 -4.24 -18.45
N GLY A 111 16.77 -4.67 -17.19
CA GLY A 111 17.90 -4.64 -16.25
C GLY A 111 17.98 -3.40 -15.38
N GLU A 112 17.28 -2.31 -15.70
CA GLU A 112 17.34 -1.06 -14.93
C GLU A 112 16.56 -1.14 -13.61
N GLN A 113 16.93 -0.31 -12.63
CA GLN A 113 16.16 -0.13 -11.40
C GLN A 113 15.21 1.05 -11.59
N ILE A 114 13.92 0.75 -11.70
CA ILE A 114 12.91 1.76 -12.05
C ILE A 114 11.79 1.68 -11.05
N THR A 115 11.43 2.81 -10.49
CA THR A 115 10.33 2.93 -9.54
C THR A 115 9.16 3.62 -10.21
N VAL A 116 8.03 2.93 -10.26
CA VAL A 116 6.76 3.42 -10.81
C VAL A 116 5.75 3.65 -9.70
N ALA A 117 4.89 4.64 -9.85
CA ALA A 117 3.74 4.86 -8.99
C ALA A 117 2.58 3.99 -9.47
N ARG A 118 2.31 2.87 -8.79
CA ARG A 118 1.22 1.95 -9.14
C ARG A 118 0.48 1.45 -7.89
N MET A 119 -0.78 1.08 -8.07
CA MET A 119 -1.60 0.40 -7.04
C MET A 119 -1.14 -1.05 -6.77
N HIS A 120 -0.25 -1.55 -7.62
CA HIS A 120 0.16 -2.95 -7.67
C HIS A 120 1.19 -3.26 -6.57
N GLY A 121 1.38 -4.54 -6.32
CA GLY A 121 2.27 -5.05 -5.26
C GLY A 121 3.66 -5.41 -5.77
N PRO A 122 4.46 -6.09 -4.94
CA PRO A 122 5.87 -6.39 -5.17
C PRO A 122 6.09 -7.60 -6.09
N VAL A 123 5.06 -8.11 -6.75
CA VAL A 123 5.17 -9.27 -7.65
C VAL A 123 4.82 -8.89 -9.08
N CYS A 124 5.72 -9.22 -10.00
CA CYS A 124 5.44 -9.14 -11.42
C CYS A 124 4.71 -10.43 -11.84
N VAL A 125 3.41 -10.34 -12.13
CA VAL A 125 2.61 -11.49 -12.58
C VAL A 125 3.10 -12.04 -13.93
N ARG A 126 3.51 -11.15 -14.85
CA ARG A 126 3.98 -11.51 -16.19
C ARG A 126 5.25 -12.36 -16.14
N HIS A 127 6.24 -11.91 -15.37
CA HIS A 127 7.54 -12.56 -15.30
C HIS A 127 7.68 -13.52 -14.11
N ARG A 128 6.69 -13.58 -13.22
CA ARG A 128 6.68 -14.36 -11.96
C ARG A 128 7.92 -14.05 -11.13
N ARG A 129 8.12 -12.78 -10.82
CA ARG A 129 9.28 -12.30 -10.04
C ARG A 129 8.85 -11.43 -8.89
N TRP A 130 9.49 -11.60 -7.74
CA TRP A 130 9.42 -10.65 -6.64
C TRP A 130 10.38 -9.50 -6.92
N HIS A 131 9.90 -8.27 -6.77
CA HIS A 131 10.64 -7.04 -7.02
C HIS A 131 10.46 -6.00 -5.90
N GLY A 132 10.07 -6.44 -4.70
CA GLY A 132 10.04 -5.62 -3.49
C GLY A 132 11.41 -5.57 -2.79
N GLY A 133 11.71 -4.46 -2.13
CA GLY A 133 12.94 -4.31 -1.33
C GLY A 133 14.23 -4.43 -2.15
N ASP A 134 14.24 -3.90 -3.38
CA ASP A 134 15.37 -3.92 -4.33
C ASP A 134 15.89 -5.31 -4.75
N ARG A 135 15.20 -6.39 -4.36
CA ARG A 135 15.50 -7.73 -4.87
C ARG A 135 14.81 -7.99 -6.18
N ASP A 136 15.32 -8.93 -6.96
CA ASP A 136 14.65 -9.46 -8.14
C ASP A 136 14.75 -10.99 -8.16
N ILE A 137 13.77 -11.65 -7.54
CA ILE A 137 13.80 -13.09 -7.26
C ILE A 137 12.78 -13.82 -8.13
N GLY A 138 13.19 -14.91 -8.78
CA GLY A 138 12.27 -15.78 -9.53
C GLY A 138 11.32 -16.54 -8.61
N LEU A 139 10.03 -16.61 -8.97
CA LEU A 139 8.98 -17.26 -8.17
C LEU A 139 8.53 -18.61 -8.75
N SER A 140 9.43 -19.29 -9.47
CA SER A 140 9.21 -20.67 -9.90
C SER A 140 8.88 -21.54 -8.68
N GLY A 141 7.80 -22.33 -8.76
CA GLY A 141 7.34 -23.14 -7.63
C GLY A 141 6.59 -22.39 -6.51
N ARG A 142 6.39 -21.07 -6.61
CA ARG A 142 5.67 -20.27 -5.60
C ARG A 142 4.36 -19.65 -6.13
N PRO A 143 3.38 -20.46 -6.61
CA PRO A 143 2.17 -19.97 -7.27
C PRO A 143 1.27 -19.11 -6.37
N LYS A 144 1.29 -19.35 -5.05
CA LYS A 144 0.49 -18.59 -4.06
C LYS A 144 0.82 -17.09 -4.09
N LEU A 145 2.07 -16.70 -4.34
CA LEU A 145 2.49 -15.30 -4.46
C LEU A 145 1.86 -14.62 -5.69
N VAL A 146 1.84 -15.33 -6.82
CA VAL A 146 1.24 -14.82 -8.06
C VAL A 146 -0.28 -14.68 -7.92
N VAL A 147 -0.94 -15.64 -7.26
CA VAL A 147 -2.38 -15.58 -6.99
C VAL A 147 -2.71 -14.40 -6.07
N ALA A 148 -1.93 -14.20 -5.01
CA ALA A 148 -2.09 -13.06 -4.11
C ALA A 148 -1.95 -11.73 -4.88
N GLN A 149 -0.93 -11.61 -5.73
CA GLN A 149 -0.77 -10.42 -6.56
C GLN A 149 -1.92 -10.19 -7.53
N ARG A 150 -2.47 -11.24 -8.14
CA ARG A 150 -3.65 -11.13 -9.01
C ARG A 150 -4.88 -10.64 -8.23
N ARG A 151 -5.07 -11.12 -7.00
CA ARG A 151 -6.15 -10.65 -6.12
C ARG A 151 -5.98 -9.18 -5.75
N LEU A 152 -4.75 -8.75 -5.47
CA LEU A 152 -4.42 -7.36 -5.23
C LEU A 152 -4.73 -6.48 -6.44
N ASN A 153 -4.28 -6.88 -7.63
CA ASN A 153 -4.51 -6.13 -8.88
C ASN A 153 -5.98 -6.13 -9.32
N GLY A 154 -6.75 -7.15 -8.92
CA GLY A 154 -8.16 -7.30 -9.27
C GLY A 154 -9.07 -6.74 -8.18
N SER A 155 -9.68 -7.64 -7.41
CA SER A 155 -10.76 -7.31 -6.48
C SER A 155 -10.39 -6.27 -5.42
N LEU A 156 -9.15 -6.24 -4.93
CA LEU A 156 -8.74 -5.25 -3.92
C LEU A 156 -8.51 -3.87 -4.56
N SER A 157 -7.87 -3.81 -5.73
CA SER A 157 -7.73 -2.54 -6.46
C SER A 157 -9.10 -1.95 -6.83
N LEU A 158 -10.08 -2.76 -7.21
CA LEU A 158 -11.45 -2.30 -7.49
C LEU A 158 -12.16 -1.73 -6.25
N ARG A 159 -11.76 -2.16 -5.05
CA ARG A 159 -12.23 -1.63 -3.76
C ARG A 159 -11.43 -0.42 -3.29
N GLY A 160 -10.45 0.06 -4.06
CA GLY A 160 -9.57 1.16 -3.68
C GLY A 160 -8.51 0.77 -2.64
N VAL A 161 -8.10 -0.50 -2.59
CA VAL A 161 -7.16 -1.03 -1.58
C VAL A 161 -5.80 -1.36 -2.23
N PRO A 162 -4.83 -0.42 -2.27
CA PRO A 162 -3.49 -0.67 -2.81
C PRO A 162 -2.61 -1.53 -1.90
N TYR A 163 -1.44 -1.94 -2.42
CA TYR A 163 -0.47 -2.76 -1.68
C TYR A 163 -0.06 -2.17 -0.32
N ARG A 164 0.24 -0.87 -0.28
CA ARG A 164 0.67 -0.16 0.93
C ARG A 164 -0.47 0.67 1.53
N SER A 165 -1.64 0.06 1.63
CA SER A 165 -2.82 0.66 2.21
C SER A 165 -2.94 0.40 3.72
N PRO A 166 -3.66 1.25 4.46
CA PRO A 166 -3.99 0.98 5.86
C PRO A 166 -4.63 -0.38 6.10
N GLU A 167 -5.43 -0.89 5.16
CA GLU A 167 -6.06 -2.21 5.23
C GLU A 167 -5.05 -3.36 5.15
N VAL A 168 -4.01 -3.23 4.31
CA VAL A 168 -2.92 -4.21 4.24
C VAL A 168 -2.04 -4.15 5.49
N GLU A 169 -1.81 -2.96 6.03
CA GLU A 169 -1.13 -2.79 7.32
C GLU A 169 -1.93 -3.42 8.47
N ALA A 170 -3.24 -3.20 8.51
CA ALA A 170 -4.13 -3.81 9.50
C ALA A 170 -4.11 -5.33 9.44
N ALA A 171 -4.14 -5.92 8.24
CA ALA A 171 -3.98 -7.36 8.06
C ALA A 171 -2.63 -7.86 8.58
N THR A 172 -1.55 -7.13 8.30
CA THR A 172 -0.19 -7.46 8.76
C THR A 172 -0.11 -7.44 10.28
N GLU A 173 -0.62 -6.38 10.91
CA GLU A 173 -0.66 -6.21 12.37
C GLU A 173 -1.50 -7.32 13.02
N LEU A 174 -2.65 -7.68 12.45
CA LEU A 174 -3.49 -8.76 12.97
C LEU A 174 -2.83 -10.14 12.89
N LEU A 175 -2.13 -10.46 11.79
CA LEU A 175 -1.36 -11.70 11.68
C LEU A 175 -0.24 -11.77 12.74
N GLN A 176 0.45 -10.64 12.98
CA GLN A 176 1.49 -10.56 14.02
C GLN A 176 0.92 -10.71 15.44
N LEU A 177 -0.23 -10.09 15.72
CA LEU A 177 -0.85 -10.19 17.04
C LEU A 177 -1.51 -11.56 17.28
N GLY A 178 -1.95 -12.24 16.23
CA GLY A 178 -2.56 -13.56 16.28
C GLY A 178 -1.57 -14.71 16.45
N ASN A 179 -0.36 -14.60 15.90
CA ASN A 179 0.66 -15.66 15.95
C ASN A 179 1.59 -15.47 17.16
N VAL A 180 1.64 -16.46 18.05
CA VAL A 180 2.51 -16.46 19.24
C VAL A 180 3.91 -17.03 18.96
N GLU A 181 4.05 -17.89 17.94
CA GLU A 181 5.21 -18.78 17.78
C GLU A 181 5.73 -18.84 16.35
N VAL A 182 6.03 -17.70 15.74
CA VAL A 182 6.82 -17.71 14.50
C VAL A 182 8.22 -17.24 14.88
N GLU A 183 9.18 -18.16 14.88
CA GLU A 183 10.60 -17.81 14.81
C GLU A 183 10.74 -16.83 13.66
N ARG A 184 11.06 -15.57 14.00
CA ARG A 184 11.20 -14.54 12.97
C ARG A 184 12.41 -14.95 12.13
N PRO A 185 12.25 -15.13 10.81
CA PRO A 185 13.38 -15.40 9.95
C PRO A 185 14.44 -14.32 10.13
N ALA A 186 15.70 -14.70 9.91
CA ALA A 186 16.84 -13.80 10.09
C ALA A 186 16.76 -12.54 9.22
N ASP A 187 15.99 -12.59 8.11
CA ASP A 187 15.80 -11.49 7.16
C ASP A 187 14.33 -11.02 7.10
N PRO A 188 14.03 -9.76 7.47
CA PRO A 188 12.70 -9.16 7.36
C PRO A 188 12.06 -9.22 5.97
N LEU A 189 12.85 -9.35 4.90
CA LEU A 189 12.34 -9.43 3.55
C LEU A 189 11.86 -10.85 3.18
N ASP A 190 12.50 -11.89 3.72
CA ASP A 190 12.03 -13.26 3.54
C ASP A 190 10.66 -13.43 4.24
N ASP A 191 10.51 -12.81 5.40
CA ASP A 191 9.24 -12.60 6.10
C ASP A 191 8.18 -11.93 5.20
N GLU A 192 8.56 -10.87 4.48
CA GLU A 192 7.64 -10.16 3.58
C GLU A 192 7.16 -11.06 2.43
N ILE A 193 8.09 -11.82 1.83
CA ILE A 193 7.78 -12.74 0.73
C ILE A 193 6.87 -13.86 1.22
N GLU A 194 7.21 -14.51 2.33
CA GLU A 194 6.48 -15.67 2.83
C GLU A 194 5.08 -15.32 3.31
N LEU A 195 4.92 -14.17 3.97
CA LEU A 195 3.65 -13.71 4.51
C LEU A 195 2.76 -12.99 3.48
N PHE A 196 3.29 -12.63 2.31
CA PHE A 196 2.56 -11.88 1.30
C PHE A 196 1.19 -12.53 0.94
N PRO A 197 1.08 -13.85 0.71
CA PRO A 197 -0.22 -14.47 0.42
C PRO A 197 -1.20 -14.37 1.58
N GLN A 198 -0.75 -14.58 2.82
CA GLN A 198 -1.61 -14.50 4.01
C GLN A 198 -2.11 -13.07 4.20
N ARG A 199 -1.22 -12.08 4.10
CA ARG A 199 -1.53 -10.65 4.22
C ARG A 199 -2.62 -10.25 3.22
N ILE A 200 -2.40 -10.50 1.93
CA ILE A 200 -3.37 -10.13 0.89
C ILE A 200 -4.69 -10.91 1.03
N SER A 201 -4.63 -12.18 1.43
CA SER A 201 -5.84 -12.96 1.65
C SER A 201 -6.64 -12.43 2.84
N LEU A 202 -5.99 -12.06 3.95
CA LEU A 202 -6.66 -11.48 5.11
C LEU A 202 -7.20 -10.08 4.80
N THR A 203 -6.47 -9.24 4.06
CA THR A 203 -7.00 -7.95 3.58
C THR A 203 -8.30 -8.11 2.80
N ALA A 204 -8.42 -9.15 1.97
CA ALA A 204 -9.66 -9.43 1.24
C ALA A 204 -10.85 -9.75 2.16
N VAL A 205 -10.59 -10.41 3.30
CA VAL A 205 -11.56 -10.69 4.35
C VAL A 205 -11.93 -9.41 5.11
N LEU A 206 -10.92 -8.63 5.52
CA LEU A 206 -11.11 -7.40 6.27
C LEU A 206 -11.92 -6.35 5.47
N THR A 207 -11.83 -6.40 4.15
CA THR A 207 -12.54 -5.48 3.23
C THR A 207 -13.87 -6.05 2.72
N ASP A 208 -14.32 -7.20 3.22
CA ASP A 208 -15.62 -7.80 2.86
C ASP A 208 -16.79 -6.90 3.33
N ALA A 209 -17.85 -6.83 2.52
CA ALA A 209 -19.01 -5.99 2.82
C ALA A 209 -19.76 -6.45 4.07
N ARG A 210 -19.86 -7.75 4.32
CA ARG A 210 -20.52 -8.31 5.53
C ARG A 210 -19.83 -7.83 6.80
N LEU A 211 -18.50 -7.87 6.81
CA LEU A 211 -17.71 -7.38 7.94
C LEU A 211 -17.84 -5.86 8.10
N ALA A 212 -17.78 -5.10 7.01
CA ALA A 212 -17.94 -3.66 7.07
C ALA A 212 -19.30 -3.24 7.67
N ASN A 213 -20.39 -3.94 7.35
CA ASN A 213 -21.71 -3.66 7.91
C ASN A 213 -21.74 -3.76 9.44
N VAL A 214 -20.92 -4.63 10.01
CA VAL A 214 -20.75 -4.77 11.47
C VAL A 214 -19.76 -3.76 12.03
N LEU A 215 -18.72 -3.40 11.28
CA LEU A 215 -17.68 -2.48 11.75
C LEU A 215 -18.07 -1.00 11.63
N MET A 216 -18.99 -0.61 10.74
CA MET A 216 -19.38 0.79 10.56
C MET A 216 -20.13 1.41 11.77
N PRO A 217 -21.09 0.72 12.43
CA PRO A 217 -21.81 1.27 13.58
C PRO A 217 -20.89 1.76 14.70
N HIS A 218 -21.10 3.00 15.18
CA HIS A 218 -20.22 3.64 16.17
C HIS A 218 -20.25 2.97 17.56
N GLY A 219 -21.19 2.05 17.80
CA GLY A 219 -21.39 1.40 19.10
C GLY A 219 -20.43 0.27 19.47
N LEU A 220 -19.62 -0.25 18.55
CA LEU A 220 -18.71 -1.38 18.84
C LEU A 220 -17.55 -0.98 19.77
N GLY A 221 -17.54 -1.57 20.96
CA GLY A 221 -16.50 -1.46 21.97
C GLY A 221 -15.23 -2.23 21.62
N GLY A 222 -14.12 -1.88 22.29
CA GLY A 222 -12.81 -2.47 22.02
C GLY A 222 -12.75 -3.98 22.23
N TYR A 223 -13.45 -4.51 23.24
CA TYR A 223 -13.51 -5.96 23.53
C TYR A 223 -14.19 -6.75 22.41
N ALA A 224 -15.34 -6.26 21.92
CA ALA A 224 -16.04 -6.88 20.79
C ALA A 224 -15.17 -6.90 19.52
N LEU A 225 -14.50 -5.77 19.23
CA LEU A 225 -13.58 -5.66 18.10
C LEU A 225 -12.41 -6.62 18.22
N ALA A 226 -11.77 -6.71 19.40
CA ALA A 226 -10.65 -7.60 19.64
C ALA A 226 -11.04 -9.07 19.45
N MET A 227 -12.19 -9.49 19.99
CA MET A 227 -12.72 -10.84 19.82
C MET A 227 -13.09 -11.15 18.36
N LEU A 228 -13.67 -10.19 17.65
CA LEU A 228 -13.99 -10.34 16.24
C LEU A 228 -12.74 -10.53 15.39
N PHE A 229 -11.73 -9.67 15.59
CA PHE A 229 -10.47 -9.81 14.86
C PHE A 229 -9.73 -11.10 15.19
N ASP A 230 -9.72 -11.51 16.45
CA ASP A 230 -9.14 -12.79 16.88
C ASP A 230 -9.80 -13.97 16.16
N ARG A 231 -11.15 -14.02 16.14
CA ARG A 231 -11.90 -15.06 15.42
C ARG A 231 -11.62 -15.05 13.93
N LEU A 232 -11.51 -13.88 13.30
CA LEU A 232 -11.19 -13.77 11.88
C LEU A 232 -9.79 -14.28 11.56
N VAL A 233 -8.79 -13.97 12.40
CA VAL A 233 -7.43 -14.48 12.22
C VAL A 233 -7.38 -15.99 12.44
N ALA A 234 -8.03 -16.50 13.48
CA ALA A 234 -8.11 -17.94 13.75
C ALA A 234 -8.80 -18.69 12.59
N ALA A 235 -9.94 -18.18 12.10
CA ALA A 235 -10.64 -18.75 10.96
C ALA A 235 -9.80 -18.69 9.67
N HIS A 236 -9.06 -17.60 9.47
CA HIS A 236 -8.16 -17.44 8.32
C HIS A 236 -7.03 -18.48 8.33
N ALA A 237 -6.47 -18.78 9.50
CA ALA A 237 -5.46 -19.83 9.66
C ALA A 237 -6.00 -21.23 9.33
N VAL A 238 -7.27 -21.52 9.67
CA VAL A 238 -7.94 -22.78 9.33
C VAL A 238 -8.25 -22.87 7.84
N GLY A 239 -8.68 -21.76 7.23
CA GLY A 239 -8.87 -21.64 5.79
C GLY A 239 -10.22 -21.06 5.37
N ARG A 240 -10.43 -21.00 4.05
CA ARG A 240 -11.53 -20.23 3.45
C ARG A 240 -12.92 -20.58 3.98
N ARG A 241 -13.25 -21.87 4.17
CA ARG A 241 -14.58 -22.29 4.65
C ARG A 241 -14.87 -21.77 6.06
N ALA A 242 -13.88 -21.77 6.95
CA ALA A 242 -14.03 -21.25 8.30
C ALA A 242 -14.26 -19.73 8.27
N VAL A 243 -13.54 -19.00 7.41
CA VAL A 243 -13.76 -17.57 7.20
C VAL A 243 -15.17 -17.27 6.72
N GLU A 244 -15.65 -17.98 5.70
CA GLU A 244 -17.03 -17.78 5.20
C GLU A 244 -18.05 -18.07 6.30
N GLY A 245 -17.87 -19.15 7.07
CA GLY A 245 -18.76 -19.45 8.21
C GLY A 245 -18.79 -18.35 9.27
N VAL A 246 -17.65 -17.71 9.57
CA VAL A 246 -17.62 -16.53 10.44
C VAL A 246 -18.41 -15.39 9.80
N LEU A 247 -18.09 -15.02 8.55
CA LEU A 247 -18.70 -13.88 7.85
C LEU A 247 -20.21 -14.04 7.64
N ASP A 248 -20.69 -15.24 7.32
CA ASP A 248 -22.12 -15.55 7.13
C ASP A 248 -22.88 -15.50 8.46
N GLY A 249 -22.20 -15.82 9.56
CA GLY A 249 -22.75 -15.73 10.91
C GLY A 249 -22.63 -14.35 11.55
N LEU A 250 -22.04 -13.35 10.87
CA LEU A 250 -21.85 -12.01 11.42
C LEU A 250 -23.15 -11.22 11.46
N ARG A 251 -23.59 -10.85 12.66
CA ARG A 251 -24.73 -9.94 12.84
C ARG A 251 -24.67 -9.25 14.20
N ILE A 252 -25.32 -8.09 14.30
CA ILE A 252 -25.59 -7.43 15.57
C ILE A 252 -27.05 -7.68 15.90
N GLN A 253 -27.31 -8.29 17.06
CA GLN A 253 -28.66 -8.54 17.56
C GLN A 253 -28.77 -8.01 18.98
N GLY A 254 -29.60 -6.97 19.17
CA GLY A 254 -29.69 -6.27 20.45
C GLY A 254 -28.34 -5.68 20.85
N ARG A 255 -27.82 -6.10 22.01
CA ARG A 255 -26.53 -5.65 22.57
C ARG A 255 -25.38 -6.61 22.30
N GLU A 256 -25.56 -7.55 21.38
CA GLU A 256 -24.60 -8.62 21.12
C GLU A 256 -24.13 -8.64 19.66
N LEU A 257 -22.82 -8.84 19.50
CA LEU A 257 -22.17 -9.17 18.25
C LEU A 257 -22.08 -10.69 18.15
N TRP A 258 -22.75 -11.24 17.14
CA TRP A 258 -22.76 -12.66 16.83
C TRP A 258 -21.76 -12.97 15.72
N SER A 259 -21.11 -14.11 15.85
CA SER A 259 -20.28 -14.73 14.81
C SER A 259 -20.51 -16.23 14.88
N GLY A 260 -21.45 -16.73 14.08
CA GLY A 260 -21.93 -18.11 14.17
C GLY A 260 -22.72 -18.34 15.45
N THR A 261 -22.37 -19.37 16.22
CA THR A 261 -23.02 -19.71 17.49
C THR A 261 -22.51 -18.93 18.70
N SER A 262 -21.53 -18.04 18.50
CA SER A 262 -20.84 -17.35 19.60
C SER A 262 -21.16 -15.86 19.60
N ALA A 263 -21.68 -15.37 20.72
CA ALA A 263 -22.00 -13.97 20.96
C ALA A 263 -20.98 -13.29 21.87
N VAL A 264 -20.74 -11.99 21.68
CA VAL A 264 -20.02 -11.13 22.63
C VAL A 264 -20.78 -9.81 22.80
N PRO A 265 -20.78 -9.19 23.99
CA PRO A 265 -21.39 -7.88 24.18
C PRO A 265 -20.76 -6.83 23.25
N VAL A 266 -21.58 -6.06 22.53
CA VAL A 266 -21.15 -4.97 21.65
C VAL A 266 -20.44 -3.88 22.46
N GLN A 267 -20.86 -3.65 23.71
CA GLN A 267 -20.26 -2.72 24.65
C GLN A 267 -19.97 -3.41 25.99
N GLY A 268 -18.99 -2.89 26.73
CA GLY A 268 -18.52 -3.47 27.98
C GLY A 268 -17.34 -4.44 27.79
N GLY A 269 -17.05 -5.21 28.84
CA GLY A 269 -16.00 -6.22 28.85
C GLY A 269 -16.52 -7.61 28.49
N CYS A 270 -15.63 -8.49 28.05
CA CYS A 270 -15.87 -9.94 27.95
C CYS A 270 -14.57 -10.70 28.22
N VAL A 271 -14.68 -12.03 28.41
CA VAL A 271 -13.51 -12.90 28.55
C VAL A 271 -12.79 -12.96 27.21
N LEU A 272 -11.56 -12.45 27.19
CA LEU A 272 -10.72 -12.42 26.00
C LEU A 272 -9.81 -13.65 25.91
N THR A 273 -9.66 -14.18 24.70
CA THR A 273 -8.59 -15.14 24.38
C THR A 273 -7.21 -14.46 24.55
N PRO A 274 -6.11 -15.22 24.70
CA PRO A 274 -4.77 -14.64 24.77
C PRO A 274 -4.43 -13.73 23.58
N SER A 275 -4.84 -14.12 22.38
CA SER A 275 -4.67 -13.35 21.15
C SER A 275 -5.55 -12.09 21.12
N ALA A 276 -6.82 -12.18 21.51
CA ALA A 276 -7.69 -11.01 21.63
C ALA A 276 -7.18 -10.00 22.67
N LYS A 277 -6.58 -10.44 23.79
CA LYS A 277 -5.92 -9.54 24.75
C LYS A 277 -4.81 -8.70 24.12
N ARG A 278 -4.01 -9.30 23.22
CA ARG A 278 -2.96 -8.57 22.47
C ARG A 278 -3.54 -7.61 21.43
N MET A 279 -4.68 -7.94 20.84
CA MET A 279 -5.36 -7.09 19.86
C MET A 279 -6.09 -5.90 20.48
N LEU A 280 -6.58 -6.02 21.73
CA LEU A 280 -7.41 -5.01 22.40
C LEU A 280 -6.85 -3.57 22.33
N PRO A 281 -5.56 -3.30 22.65
CA PRO A 281 -5.01 -1.94 22.61
C PRO A 281 -5.05 -1.30 21.22
N ARG A 282 -5.09 -2.13 20.16
CA ARG A 282 -5.01 -1.70 18.76
C ARG A 282 -6.35 -1.82 18.04
N ALA A 283 -7.35 -2.44 18.64
CA ALA A 283 -8.60 -2.82 17.99
C ALA A 283 -9.34 -1.63 17.34
N LYS A 284 -9.41 -0.47 18.01
CA LYS A 284 -10.03 0.74 17.42
C LYS A 284 -9.23 1.29 16.24
N THR A 285 -7.90 1.32 16.35
CA THR A 285 -7.01 1.76 15.26
C THR A 285 -7.11 0.83 14.06
N ILE A 286 -7.10 -0.50 14.30
CA ILE A 286 -7.28 -1.52 13.27
C ILE A 286 -8.63 -1.34 12.58
N ARG A 287 -9.73 -1.15 13.34
CA ARG A 287 -11.06 -0.84 12.76
C ARG A 287 -11.01 0.38 11.84
N ALA A 288 -10.40 1.48 12.29
CA ALA A 288 -10.30 2.70 11.49
C ALA A 288 -9.52 2.46 10.19
N ARG A 289 -8.40 1.72 10.26
CA ARG A 289 -7.61 1.32 9.08
C ARG A 289 -8.37 0.42 8.12
N VAL A 290 -9.12 -0.55 8.64
CA VAL A 290 -9.94 -1.48 7.83
C VAL A 290 -11.06 -0.76 7.08
N LEU A 291 -11.64 0.27 7.70
CA LEU A 291 -12.73 1.06 7.11
C LEU A 291 -12.25 2.24 6.25
N HIS A 292 -10.93 2.44 6.11
CA HIS A 292 -10.35 3.62 5.46
C HIS A 292 -10.86 3.80 4.02
N HIS A 293 -10.94 2.74 3.23
CA HIS A 293 -11.48 2.76 1.86
C HIS A 293 -12.98 3.10 1.77
N ARG A 294 -13.74 3.06 2.87
CA ARG A 294 -15.21 3.19 2.89
C ARG A 294 -15.75 4.50 3.45
N VAL A 295 -14.93 5.33 4.09
CA VAL A 295 -15.39 6.60 4.65
C VAL A 295 -15.71 7.55 3.50
N GLU A 296 -16.96 7.88 3.19
CA GLU A 296 -17.29 8.91 2.18
C GLU A 296 -16.71 10.28 2.57
N PRO A 297 -16.23 11.10 1.62
CA PRO A 297 -15.84 12.46 1.95
C PRO A 297 -17.15 13.22 2.18
N GLY A 298 -17.32 13.85 3.35
CA GLY A 298 -18.45 14.73 3.57
C GLY A 298 -18.57 15.75 2.42
N PRO A 299 -19.80 16.19 2.06
CA PRO A 299 -19.97 17.24 1.06
C PRO A 299 -19.15 18.47 1.49
N ARG A 300 -18.39 19.01 0.54
CA ARG A 300 -17.67 20.28 0.68
C ARG A 300 -18.66 21.43 0.78
#